data_AF-A0A847Z489-F1
#
_entry.id   AF-A0A847Z489-F1
#
_cell.length_a   1.000
_cell.length_b   1.000
_cell.length_c   1.000
_cell.angle_alpha   90.00
_cell.angle_beta   90.00
_cell.angle_gamma   90.00
#
_symmetry.space_group_name_H-M   'P 1'
#
loop_
_entity.id
_entity.type
_entity.pdbx_description
1 polymer ?
#
loop_
_entity_poly.entity_id
_entity_poly.type
_entity_poly.pdbx_seq_one_letter_code
_entity_poly.pdbx_strand_id
1 'polypeptide(L)' 'MADIFDDILKHKKNNEPLVLVTVIDKQGEGPQVIGSKMIVCIDRTVKGTVGGGAL' A
#
# COMPACT_ATOMS: atom_id res chain seq x y z
N MET A 1 1.02 -15.31 0.89
CA MET A 1 1.12 -13.86 0.63
C MET A 1 0.68 -13.19 1.92
N ALA A 2 1.55 -12.46 2.61
CA ALA A 2 1.14 -11.77 3.84
C ALA A 2 0.14 -10.68 3.46
N ASP A 3 -0.94 -10.56 4.23
CA ASP A 3 -1.95 -9.53 4.01
C ASP A 3 -1.31 -8.16 4.30
N ILE A 4 -1.61 -7.14 3.49
CA ILE A 4 -1.15 -5.77 3.75
C ILE A 4 -1.64 -5.27 5.11
N PHE A 5 -2.77 -5.78 5.61
CA PHE A 5 -3.25 -5.48 6.95
C PHE A 5 -2.35 -6.08 8.05
N ASP A 6 -1.75 -7.24 7.84
CA ASP A 6 -0.80 -7.83 8.79
C ASP A 6 0.46 -6.96 8.90
N ASP A 7 0.94 -6.43 7.78
CA ASP A 7 2.07 -5.50 7.74
C ASP A 7 1.74 -4.19 8.45
N ILE A 8 0.56 -3.60 8.20
CA ILE A 8 0.10 -2.40 8.91
C ILE A 8 0.02 -2.65 10.41
N LEU A 9 -0.54 -3.79 10.83
CA LEU A 9 -0.64 -4.17 12.24
C LEU A 9 0.73 -4.35 12.88
N LYS A 10 1.70 -4.94 12.17
CA LYS A 10 3.07 -5.10 12.64
C LYS A 10 3.72 -3.75 12.93
N HIS A 11 3.71 -2.83 11.95
CA HIS A 11 4.31 -1.51 12.13
C HIS A 11 3.61 -0.71 13.23
N LYS A 12 2.27 -0.77 13.30
CA LYS A 12 1.50 -0.14 14.37
C LYS A 12 1.89 -0.67 15.76
N LYS A 13 2.04 -1.99 15.92
CA LYS A 13 2.46 -2.60 17.20
C LYS A 13 3.86 -2.19 17.64
N ASN A 14 4.74 -1.91 16.68
CA ASN A 14 6.11 -1.46 16.94
C ASN A 14 6.24 0.06 17.12
N ASN A 15 5.15 0.83 17.06
CA ASN A 15 5.16 2.30 16.97
C ASN A 15 6.03 2.82 15.82
N GLU A 16 6.12 2.06 14.73
CA GLU A 16 6.84 2.45 13.52
C GLU A 16 5.88 3.26 12.61
N PRO A 17 6.22 4.49 12.24
CA PRO A 17 5.38 5.29 11.36
C PRO A 17 5.41 4.72 9.93
N LEU A 18 4.25 4.76 9.28
CA LEU A 18 4.10 4.45 7.86
C LEU A 18 3.00 5.32 7.25
N VAL A 19 2.99 5.37 5.92
CA VAL A 19 1.89 5.96 5.14
C VAL A 19 1.10 4.83 4.49
N LEU A 20 -0.22 4.83 4.67
CA LEU A 20 -1.14 3.96 3.93
C LEU A 20 -1.73 4.74 2.76
N VAL A 21 -1.56 4.22 1.55
CA VAL A 21 -2.15 4.74 0.32
C VAL A 21 -3.25 3.77 -0.13
N THR A 22 -4.42 4.30 -0.45
CA THR A 22 -5.57 3.52 -0.94
C THR A 22 -6.14 4.17 -2.19
N VAL A 23 -6.40 3.37 -3.23
CA VAL A 23 -7.18 3.81 -4.39
C VAL A 23 -8.65 3.94 -3.95
N ILE A 24 -9.16 5.17 -3.86
CA ILE A 24 -10.55 5.45 -3.46
C ILE A 24 -11.50 5.63 -4.66
N ASP A 25 -10.95 5.94 -5.83
CA ASP A 25 -11.69 6.11 -7.07
C ASP A 25 -10.76 5.83 -8.26
N LYS A 26 -11.35 5.52 -9.42
CA LYS A 26 -10.62 5.29 -10.67
C LYS A 26 -11.46 5.71 -11.87
N GLN A 27 -10.89 6.58 -12.70
CA GLN A 27 -11.43 6.95 -13.99
C GLN A 27 -10.57 6.34 -15.12
N GLY A 28 -11.22 5.76 -16.12
CA GLY A 28 -10.55 5.11 -17.26
C GLY A 28 -9.97 3.72 -16.92
N GLU A 29 -9.18 3.18 -17.84
CA GLU A 29 -8.52 1.88 -17.68
C GLU A 29 -7.15 2.00 -17.02
N GLY A 30 -6.75 0.94 -16.32
CA GLY A 30 -5.49 0.89 -15.59
C GLY A 30 -5.34 -0.41 -14.81
N PRO A 31 -4.12 -0.77 -14.37
CA PRO A 31 -3.84 -2.10 -13.82
C PRO A 31 -4.40 -2.33 -12.41
N GLN A 32 -4.65 -1.27 -11.63
CA GLN A 32 -5.19 -1.38 -10.27
C GLN A 32 -6.67 -1.04 -10.20
N VAL A 33 -7.30 -1.49 -9.12
CA VAL A 33 -8.75 -1.35 -8.87
C VAL A 33 -9.00 -0.52 -7.62
N ILE A 34 -10.23 -0.02 -7.48
CA ILE A 34 -10.67 0.64 -6.24
C ILE A 34 -10.47 -0.33 -5.07
N GLY A 35 -9.87 0.18 -4.00
CA GLY A 35 -9.52 -0.61 -2.82
C GLY A 35 -8.08 -1.10 -2.78
N SER A 36 -7.35 -1.12 -3.91
CA SER A 36 -5.91 -1.44 -3.94
C SER A 36 -5.15 -0.58 -2.93
N LYS A 37 -4.18 -1.20 -2.24
CA LYS A 37 -3.44 -0.58 -1.14
C LYS A 37 -1.94 -0.68 -1.35
N MET A 38 -1.24 0.32 -0.83
CA MET A 38 0.21 0.35 -0.74
C MET A 38 0.60 0.99 0.58
N ILE A 39 1.64 0.46 1.24
CA ILE A 39 2.27 1.12 2.38
C ILE A 39 3.65 1.64 1.99
N VAL A 40 4.00 2.80 2.53
CA VAL A 40 5.34 3.39 2.41
C VAL A 40 5.90 3.55 3.82
N CYS A 41 6.99 2.84 4.10
CA CYS A 41 7.66 2.83 5.40
C CYS A 41 8.76 3.91 5.46
N ILE A 42 9.18 4.26 6.67
CA ILE A 42 10.19 5.31 6.90
C ILE A 42 11.56 4.99 6.26
N ASP A 43 11.89 3.70 6.17
CA ASP A 43 13.10 3.17 5.52
C ASP A 43 13.01 3.18 3.99
N ARG A 44 11.93 3.76 3.44
CA ARG A 44 11.60 3.83 2.01
C ARG A 44 11.21 2.49 1.40
N THR A 45 11.01 1.45 2.21
CA THR A 45 10.41 0.21 1.70
C THR A 45 8.95 0.44 1.35
N VAL A 46 8.52 -0.21 0.28
CA VAL A 46 7.16 -0.12 -0.25
C VAL A 46 6.60 -1.53 -0.37
N LYS A 47 5.36 -1.73 0.08
CA LYS A 47 4.62 -2.98 -0.12
C LYS A 47 3.25 -2.71 -0.70
N GLY A 48 2.81 -3.56 -1.62
CA GLY A 48 1.60 -3.32 -2.42
C GLY A 48 1.85 -2.32 -3.56
N THR A 49 0.81 -2.05 -4.34
CA THR A 49 0.86 -1.08 -5.43
C THR A 49 -0.51 -0.45 -5.62
N VAL A 50 -0.52 0.84 -5.93
CA VAL A 50 -1.73 1.60 -6.31
C VAL A 50 -1.71 2.03 -7.78
N GLY A 51 -0.69 1.60 -8.54
CA GLY A 51 -0.55 1.83 -9.98
C GLY A 51 0.02 0.61 -10.72
N GLY A 52 0.65 0.84 -11.87
CA GLY A 52 1.20 -0.24 -12.72
C GLY A 52 2.55 -0.83 -12.29
N GLY A 53 3.17 -0.29 -11.23
CA GLY A 53 4.58 -0.55 -10.95
C GLY A 53 5.50 0.26 -11.88
N ALA A 54 6.78 0.29 -11.55
CA ALA A 54 7.80 0.82 -12.47
C ALA A 54 7.99 -0.19 -13.61
N LEU A 55 7.91 0.31 -14.85
CA LEU A 55 8.42 -0.39 -16.03
C LEU A 55 9.94 -0.43 -16.00
#